data_AF-A0A1V5IAV0-F1
#
_entry.id   AF-A0A1V5IAV0-F1
#
_cell.length_a   1.000
_cell.length_b   1.000
_cell.length_c   1.000
_cell.angle_alpha   90.00
_cell.angle_beta   90.00
_cell.angle_gamma   90.00
#
_symmetry.space_group_name_H-M   'P 1'
#
loop_
_entity.id
_entity.type
_entity.pdbx_description
1 polymer ?
#
loop_
_entity_poly.entity_id
_entity_poly.type
_entity_poly.pdbx_seq_one_letter_code
_entity_poly.pdbx_strand_id
1 'polypeptide(L)'
;MVEGEKLVGLLSVADLVHAIAQLRVKDEIKPTYISQTFALWEETPLPLVARIMEISGFDAIPILDAESKLQGIISERDLIRHSSIEDMVEVSDFSNGTDDDEWTWESIRDMHTISYGISKIQLPDKPVKTAMVSNVISVPLNAEVSECALKMKRGRVDQLPVVNGDKKLVAMLFDRDLIRAMCRAPDNKNL
;
A
#
# COMPACT_ATOMS: atom_id res chain seq x y z
N MET A 1 -4.57 -11.93 -19.40
CA MET A 1 -4.15 -12.80 -20.53
C MET A 1 -5.38 -13.13 -21.33
N VAL A 2 -5.35 -12.88 -22.64
CA VAL A 2 -6.50 -13.07 -23.53
C VAL A 2 -6.06 -13.92 -24.71
N GLU A 3 -6.91 -14.86 -25.11
CA GLU A 3 -6.75 -15.63 -26.34
C GLU A 3 -7.94 -15.32 -27.25
N GLY A 4 -7.69 -14.63 -28.36
CA GLY A 4 -8.75 -13.98 -29.14
C GLY A 4 -9.42 -12.87 -28.32
N GLU A 5 -10.73 -13.00 -28.07
CA GLU A 5 -11.51 -12.09 -27.21
C GLU A 5 -11.81 -12.69 -25.82
N LYS A 6 -11.30 -13.89 -25.52
CA LYS A 6 -11.62 -14.59 -24.29
C LYS A 6 -10.54 -14.39 -23.24
N LEU A 7 -10.93 -13.92 -22.06
CA LEU A 7 -10.05 -13.87 -20.88
C LEU A 7 -9.66 -15.29 -20.47
N VAL A 8 -8.36 -15.60 -20.48
CA VAL A 8 -7.81 -16.93 -20.13
C VAL A 8 -7.03 -16.95 -18.82
N GLY A 9 -6.68 -15.78 -18.26
CA GLY A 9 -5.98 -15.73 -16.99
C GLY A 9 -5.54 -14.33 -16.59
N LEU A 10 -5.00 -14.22 -15.37
CA LEU A 10 -4.41 -13.00 -14.81
C LEU A 10 -2.92 -13.24 -14.59
N LEU A 11 -2.12 -12.22 -14.86
CA LEU A 11 -0.69 -12.20 -14.56
C LEU A 11 -0.42 -10.98 -13.68
N SER A 12 0.24 -11.20 -12.55
CA SER A 12 0.53 -10.19 -11.54
C SER A 12 2.04 -9.98 -11.38
N VAL A 13 2.41 -8.91 -10.67
CA VAL A 13 3.81 -8.68 -10.29
C VAL A 13 4.34 -9.82 -9.41
N ALA A 14 3.51 -10.40 -8.55
CA ALA A 14 3.88 -11.55 -7.72
C ALA A 14 4.28 -12.78 -8.55
N ASP A 15 3.66 -12.99 -9.71
CA ASP A 15 4.03 -14.07 -10.63
C ASP A 15 5.42 -13.83 -11.24
N LEU A 16 5.73 -12.58 -11.61
CA LEU A 16 7.05 -12.19 -12.11
C LEU A 16 8.13 -12.31 -11.03
N VAL A 17 7.85 -11.86 -9.81
CA VAL A 17 8.74 -12.01 -8.65
C VAL A 17 8.99 -13.48 -8.37
N HIS A 18 7.96 -14.33 -8.48
CA HIS A 18 8.14 -15.76 -8.35
C HIS A 18 9.09 -16.32 -9.42
N ALA A 19 8.98 -15.89 -10.68
CA ALA A 19 9.90 -16.29 -11.74
C ALA A 19 11.34 -15.79 -11.45
N ILE A 20 11.52 -14.53 -11.04
CA ILE A 20 12.82 -13.94 -10.68
C ILE A 20 13.51 -14.73 -9.57
N ALA A 21 12.76 -15.23 -8.58
CA ALA A 21 13.31 -16.07 -7.53
C ALA A 21 13.97 -17.37 -8.05
N GLN A 22 13.61 -17.82 -9.27
CA GLN A 22 14.17 -19.03 -9.90
C GLN A 22 15.32 -18.73 -10.86
N LEU A 23 15.50 -17.48 -11.32
CA LEU A 23 16.51 -17.08 -12.30
C LEU A 23 17.95 -17.07 -11.75
N ARG A 24 18.15 -17.18 -10.42
CA ARG A 24 19.46 -17.13 -9.75
C ARG A 24 20.28 -15.87 -10.11
N VAL A 25 19.60 -14.73 -10.20
CA VAL A 25 20.23 -13.41 -10.41
C VAL A 25 20.97 -13.02 -9.13
N LYS A 26 22.30 -12.91 -9.25
CA LYS A 26 23.23 -12.57 -8.16
C LYS A 26 23.56 -11.09 -8.07
N ASP A 27 22.97 -10.26 -8.93
CA ASP A 27 23.11 -8.80 -8.82
C ASP A 27 22.70 -8.36 -7.41
N GLU A 28 23.52 -7.52 -6.79
CA GLU A 28 23.14 -6.87 -5.54
C GLU A 28 21.99 -5.87 -5.79
N ILE A 29 21.09 -5.71 -4.80
CA ILE A 29 19.97 -4.77 -4.93
C ILE A 29 20.44 -3.31 -5.02
N LYS A 30 21.55 -2.96 -4.36
CA LYS A 30 22.16 -1.64 -4.52
C LYS A 30 22.93 -1.55 -5.85
N PRO A 31 22.99 -0.38 -6.50
CA PRO A 31 22.18 0.82 -6.27
C PRO A 31 20.88 0.83 -7.11
N THR A 32 20.64 -0.22 -7.90
CA THR A 32 19.71 -0.17 -9.04
C THR A 32 18.26 -0.42 -8.64
N TYR A 33 18.03 -1.27 -7.64
CA TYR A 33 16.73 -1.84 -7.32
C TYR A 33 16.10 -1.23 -6.06
N ILE A 34 16.76 -0.26 -5.43
CA ILE A 34 16.26 0.37 -4.21
C ILE A 34 15.57 1.71 -4.51
N SER A 35 14.55 2.01 -3.74
CA SER A 35 13.72 3.20 -3.84
C SER A 35 13.76 4.00 -2.54
N GLN A 36 13.72 5.33 -2.64
CA GLN A 36 13.54 6.19 -1.48
C GLN A 36 12.12 6.02 -0.92
N THR A 37 11.98 6.12 0.40
CA THR A 37 10.70 6.05 1.12
C THR A 37 10.69 7.04 2.26
N PHE A 38 9.50 7.31 2.79
CA PHE A 38 9.33 7.91 4.11
C PHE A 38 9.21 6.81 5.17
N ALA A 39 9.35 7.19 6.43
CA ALA A 39 9.11 6.33 7.58
C ALA A 39 8.35 7.12 8.65
N LEU A 40 7.64 6.42 9.53
CA LEU A 40 6.86 7.04 10.60
C LEU A 40 7.39 6.63 11.96
N TRP A 41 7.17 7.50 12.95
CA TRP A 41 7.49 7.18 14.34
C TRP A 41 6.44 6.23 14.92
N GLU A 42 6.85 5.31 15.78
CA GLU A 42 6.01 4.26 16.35
C GLU A 42 4.82 4.74 17.19
N GLU A 43 4.86 5.98 17.69
CA GLU A 43 3.74 6.61 18.40
C GLU A 43 2.79 7.40 17.50
N THR A 44 3.03 7.46 16.18
CA THR A 44 2.16 8.19 15.23
C THR A 44 0.74 7.62 15.29
N PRO A 45 -0.32 8.44 15.49
CA PRO A 45 -1.69 7.96 15.55
C PRO A 45 -2.18 7.35 14.23
N LEU A 46 -2.95 6.25 14.29
CA LEU A 46 -3.46 5.56 13.09
C LEU A 46 -4.24 6.46 12.11
N PRO A 47 -5.11 7.39 12.54
CA PRO A 47 -5.78 8.29 11.59
C PRO A 47 -4.79 9.15 10.79
N LEU A 48 -3.69 9.59 11.43
CA LEU A 48 -2.64 10.34 10.77
C LEU A 48 -1.83 9.45 9.82
N VAL A 49 -1.51 8.21 10.22
CA VAL A 49 -0.86 7.22 9.33
C VAL A 49 -1.69 7.03 8.05
N ALA A 50 -3.01 6.86 8.18
CA ALA A 50 -3.93 6.71 7.05
C ALA A 50 -3.85 7.91 6.10
N ARG A 51 -3.93 9.14 6.64
CA ARG A 51 -3.82 10.36 5.81
C ARG A 51 -2.46 10.48 5.14
N ILE A 52 -1.38 10.09 5.80
CA ILE A 52 -0.05 10.10 5.19
C ILE A 52 0.05 9.06 4.06
N MET A 53 -0.47 7.84 4.26
CA MET A 53 -0.53 6.83 3.20
C MET A 53 -1.35 7.32 1.99
N GLU A 54 -2.54 7.87 2.24
CA GLU A 54 -3.44 8.40 1.20
C GLU A 54 -2.76 9.48 0.34
N ILE A 55 -2.04 10.42 0.97
CA ILE A 55 -1.37 11.52 0.26
C ILE A 55 -0.08 11.06 -0.43
N SER A 56 0.66 10.15 0.21
CA SER A 56 1.97 9.72 -0.29
C SER A 56 1.89 8.66 -1.39
N GLY A 57 0.77 7.93 -1.49
CA GLY A 57 0.58 6.84 -2.45
C GLY A 57 1.42 5.60 -2.15
N PHE A 58 1.96 5.47 -0.93
CA PHE A 58 2.68 4.27 -0.50
C PHE A 58 1.77 3.33 0.27
N ASP A 59 1.63 2.09 -0.23
CA ASP A 59 0.76 1.06 0.37
C ASP A 59 1.33 0.45 1.66
N ALA A 60 2.62 0.65 1.94
CA ALA A 60 3.22 0.35 3.23
C ALA A 60 4.36 1.27 3.60
N ILE A 61 4.48 1.55 4.89
CA ILE A 61 5.43 2.50 5.46
C ILE A 61 6.19 1.84 6.60
N PRO A 62 7.54 1.86 6.57
CA PRO A 62 8.37 1.45 7.70
C PRO A 62 8.13 2.31 8.95
N ILE A 63 8.15 1.66 10.11
CA ILE A 63 7.98 2.30 11.42
C ILE A 63 9.28 2.24 12.20
N LEU A 64 9.70 3.39 12.73
CA LEU A 64 10.95 3.58 13.47
C LEU A 64 10.70 3.90 14.94
N ASP A 65 11.62 3.50 15.81
CA ASP A 65 11.73 3.96 17.19
C ASP A 65 12.43 5.33 17.30
N ALA A 66 12.58 5.81 18.53
CA ALA A 66 13.29 7.05 18.86
C ALA A 66 14.79 7.01 18.49
N GLU A 67 15.40 5.82 18.44
CA GLU A 67 16.80 5.60 18.05
C GLU A 67 17.01 5.45 16.53
N SER A 68 15.95 5.67 15.73
CA SER A 68 15.95 5.52 14.27
C SER A 68 16.19 4.09 13.77
N LYS A 69 15.85 3.08 14.57
CA LYS A 69 15.87 1.67 14.16
C LYS A 69 14.50 1.24 13.66
N LEU A 70 14.51 0.34 12.69
CA LEU A 70 13.29 -0.27 12.17
C LEU A 70 12.65 -1.19 13.22
N GLN A 71 11.44 -0.83 13.68
CA GLN A 71 10.64 -1.62 14.63
C GLN A 71 9.48 -2.35 13.98
N GLY A 72 8.96 -1.83 12.88
CA GLY A 72 7.79 -2.40 12.23
C GLY A 72 7.60 -1.93 10.80
N ILE A 73 6.55 -2.44 10.18
CA ILE A 73 6.00 -1.93 8.93
C ILE A 73 4.49 -1.97 9.05
N ILE A 74 3.80 -0.95 8.54
CA ILE A 74 2.34 -0.94 8.46
C ILE A 74 1.92 -0.77 7.02
N SER A 75 0.86 -1.48 6.61
CA SER A 75 0.23 -1.37 5.29
C SER A 75 -1.21 -0.89 5.38
N GLU A 76 -1.79 -0.48 4.25
CA GLU A 76 -3.22 -0.17 4.15
C GLU A 76 -4.09 -1.35 4.63
N ARG A 77 -3.68 -2.59 4.31
CA ARG A 77 -4.36 -3.80 4.77
C ARG A 77 -4.38 -3.92 6.30
N ASP A 78 -3.31 -3.49 6.96
CA ASP A 78 -3.25 -3.49 8.42
C ASP A 78 -4.17 -2.41 9.01
N LEU A 79 -4.22 -1.22 8.41
CA LEU A 79 -5.18 -0.18 8.81
C LEU A 79 -6.63 -0.67 8.68
N ILE A 80 -6.98 -1.32 7.56
CA ILE A 80 -8.32 -1.87 7.33
C ILE A 80 -8.66 -2.96 8.37
N ARG A 81 -7.69 -3.79 8.77
CA ARG A 81 -7.92 -4.82 9.81
C ARG A 81 -8.17 -4.21 11.19
N HIS A 82 -7.66 -3.01 11.45
CA HIS A 82 -7.77 -2.31 12.72
C HIS A 82 -8.83 -1.20 12.72
N SER A 83 -9.58 -1.05 11.63
CA SER A 83 -10.67 -0.08 11.54
C SER A 83 -11.99 -0.66 12.05
N SER A 84 -12.84 0.24 12.54
CA SER A 84 -14.25 -0.04 12.80
C SER A 84 -15.10 0.54 11.67
N ILE A 85 -16.10 -0.22 11.22
CA ILE A 85 -17.08 0.25 10.25
C ILE A 85 -18.22 0.89 11.05
N GLU A 86 -18.44 2.18 10.87
CA GLU A 86 -19.65 2.86 11.34
C GLU A 86 -20.53 3.17 10.14
N ASP A 87 -21.74 2.60 10.13
CA ASP A 87 -22.76 2.89 9.14
C ASP A 87 -23.48 4.18 9.52
N MET A 88 -23.34 5.21 8.69
CA MET A 88 -24.07 6.47 8.84
C MET A 88 -25.10 6.58 7.72
N VAL A 89 -26.33 6.93 8.06
CA VAL A 89 -27.34 7.32 7.07
C VAL A 89 -27.21 8.83 6.91
N GLU A 90 -26.65 9.29 5.79
CA GLU A 90 -26.73 10.70 5.43
C GLU A 90 -28.03 10.93 4.66
N VAL A 91 -28.72 12.00 5.04
CA VAL A 91 -29.95 12.46 4.40
C VAL A 91 -29.62 13.75 3.69
N SER A 92 -29.62 13.74 2.36
CA SER A 92 -29.50 14.97 1.59
C SER A 92 -30.87 15.60 1.40
N ASP A 93 -31.04 16.80 1.96
CA ASP A 93 -32.23 17.63 1.75
C ASP A 93 -31.95 18.53 0.54
N PHE A 94 -32.41 18.12 -0.65
CA PHE A 94 -32.36 18.96 -1.85
C PHE A 94 -33.47 20.01 -1.78
N SER A 95 -33.38 20.96 -0.84
CA SER A 95 -34.22 22.16 -0.82
C SER A 95 -33.44 23.36 -1.37
N ASN A 96 -33.16 23.37 -2.67
CA ASN A 96 -32.88 24.64 -3.33
C ASN A 96 -34.21 25.39 -3.41
N GLY A 97 -34.46 26.28 -2.45
CA GLY A 97 -35.53 27.25 -2.52
C GLY A 97 -35.31 28.16 -3.72
N THR A 98 -36.00 27.87 -4.82
CA THR A 98 -36.18 28.80 -5.93
C THR A 98 -37.46 29.59 -5.67
N ASP A 99 -37.33 30.91 -5.82
CA ASP A 99 -38.31 31.99 -5.68
C ASP A 99 -39.79 31.60 -5.53
N ASP A 100 -40.37 32.12 -4.45
CA ASP A 100 -41.81 32.13 -4.15
C ASP A 100 -42.57 32.91 -5.23
N ASP A 101 -43.12 32.21 -6.22
CA ASP A 101 -44.21 32.74 -7.02
C ASP A 101 -45.55 32.43 -6.34
N GLU A 102 -46.11 33.47 -5.72
CA GLU A 102 -47.49 33.55 -5.23
C GLU A 102 -48.46 33.13 -6.36
N TRP A 103 -49.04 31.93 -6.24
CA TRP A 103 -50.24 31.38 -6.92
C TRP A 103 -50.04 30.04 -7.65
N THR A 104 -49.52 29.02 -6.95
CA THR A 104 -49.75 27.61 -7.31
C THR A 104 -50.23 26.83 -6.08
N TRP A 105 -51.54 26.71 -5.90
CA TRP A 105 -52.15 25.93 -4.81
C TRP A 105 -52.14 24.40 -5.03
N GLU A 106 -51.49 23.91 -6.09
CA GLU A 106 -51.20 22.49 -6.28
C GLU A 106 -49.70 22.28 -6.57
N SER A 107 -48.87 22.69 -5.62
CA SER A 107 -47.48 22.22 -5.57
C SER A 107 -47.42 21.05 -4.61
N ILE A 108 -47.62 19.83 -5.12
CA ILE A 108 -47.13 18.63 -4.44
C ILE A 108 -45.62 18.82 -4.34
N ARG A 109 -45.15 19.23 -3.16
CA ARG A 109 -43.74 19.16 -2.81
C ARG A 109 -43.45 17.68 -2.59
N ASP A 110 -43.13 16.97 -3.67
CA ASP A 110 -42.48 15.67 -3.57
C ASP A 110 -41.11 15.91 -2.96
N MET A 111 -41.08 15.95 -1.62
CA MET A 111 -39.86 15.93 -0.83
C MET A 111 -39.21 14.57 -1.03
N HIS A 112 -38.42 14.44 -2.08
CA HIS A 112 -37.57 13.27 -2.27
C HIS A 112 -36.38 13.36 -1.33
N THR A 113 -36.58 12.89 -0.11
CA THR A 113 -35.51 12.65 0.85
C THR A 113 -34.66 11.47 0.35
N ILE A 114 -33.51 11.75 -0.24
CA ILE A 114 -32.55 10.71 -0.63
C ILE A 114 -31.71 10.38 0.61
N SER A 115 -32.05 9.27 1.27
CA SER A 115 -31.18 8.69 2.30
C SER A 115 -30.21 7.72 1.63
N TYR A 116 -28.90 7.99 1.73
CA TYR A 116 -27.87 7.05 1.30
C TYR A 116 -26.97 6.70 2.49
N GLY A 117 -26.65 5.42 2.63
CA GLY A 117 -25.71 4.94 3.63
C GLY A 117 -24.29 5.29 3.21
N ILE A 118 -23.56 6.03 4.04
CA ILE A 118 -22.11 6.17 3.94
C ILE A 118 -21.49 5.35 5.07
N SER A 119 -20.77 4.27 4.72
CA SER A 119 -19.89 3.60 5.67
C SER A 119 -18.55 4.36 5.69
N LYS A 120 -18.28 5.14 6.74
CA LYS A 120 -16.97 5.78 6.94
C LYS A 120 -16.11 4.81 7.75
N ILE A 121 -14.97 4.42 7.18
CA ILE A 121 -13.95 3.65 7.91
C ILE A 121 -13.35 4.58 8.97
N GLN A 122 -13.61 4.29 10.25
CA GLN A 122 -13.01 5.03 11.37
C GLN A 122 -11.84 4.24 11.93
N LEU A 123 -10.68 4.91 12.03
CA LEU A 123 -9.50 4.34 12.70
C LEU A 123 -9.47 4.83 14.15
N PRO A 124 -9.16 3.95 15.12
CA PRO A 124 -9.05 4.37 16.50
C PRO A 124 -7.83 5.28 16.69
N ASP A 125 -7.97 6.27 17.58
CA ASP A 125 -6.86 7.14 17.97
C ASP A 125 -5.88 6.40 18.90
N LYS A 126 -5.06 5.55 18.29
CA LYS A 126 -4.03 4.75 18.97
C LYS A 126 -2.71 4.82 18.19
N PRO A 127 -1.57 4.63 18.87
CA PRO A 127 -0.26 4.52 18.24
C PRO A 127 -0.16 3.43 17.16
N VAL A 128 0.57 3.72 16.09
CA VAL A 128 0.82 2.78 14.98
C VAL A 128 1.48 1.48 15.42
N LYS A 129 2.32 1.50 16.46
CA LYS A 129 2.92 0.30 17.05
C LYS A 129 1.92 -0.78 17.50
N THR A 130 0.66 -0.40 17.72
CA THR A 130 -0.40 -1.32 18.14
C THR A 130 -1.05 -2.10 16.98
N ALA A 131 -0.83 -1.64 15.74
CA ALA A 131 -1.41 -2.23 14.53
C ALA A 131 -0.36 -2.69 13.49
N MET A 132 0.87 -2.20 13.61
CA MET A 132 1.95 -2.55 12.68
C MET A 132 2.36 -4.02 12.78
N VAL A 133 2.95 -4.56 11.71
CA VAL A 133 3.67 -5.82 11.74
C VAL A 133 5.04 -5.60 12.36
N SER A 134 5.28 -6.16 13.56
CA SER A 134 6.56 -6.01 14.27
C SER A 134 7.65 -6.97 13.79
N ASN A 135 7.29 -8.16 13.28
CA ASN A 135 8.27 -9.10 12.72
C ASN A 135 8.54 -8.80 11.24
N VAL A 136 9.33 -7.76 11.01
CA VAL A 136 9.60 -7.24 9.67
C VAL A 136 10.61 -8.11 8.93
N ILE A 137 10.26 -8.55 7.72
CA ILE A 137 11.21 -9.18 6.80
C ILE A 137 12.01 -8.04 6.12
N SER A 138 13.26 -7.86 6.54
CA SER A 138 14.17 -6.86 5.98
C SER A 138 15.40 -7.51 5.32
N VAL A 139 16.10 -6.73 4.50
CA VAL A 139 17.30 -7.17 3.78
C VAL A 139 18.43 -6.16 3.87
N PRO A 140 19.71 -6.59 3.82
CA PRO A 140 20.83 -5.67 3.71
C PRO A 140 20.96 -5.12 2.28
N LEU A 141 21.66 -3.99 2.14
CA LEU A 141 21.90 -3.31 0.85
C LEU A 141 22.59 -4.18 -0.22
N ASN A 142 23.37 -5.17 0.19
CA ASN A 142 24.10 -6.08 -0.69
C ASN A 142 23.38 -7.42 -0.89
N ALA A 143 22.10 -7.53 -0.51
CA ALA A 143 21.32 -8.74 -0.77
C ALA A 143 21.19 -8.99 -2.28
N GLU A 144 21.13 -10.25 -2.67
CA GLU A 144 20.97 -10.64 -4.07
C GLU A 144 19.50 -10.50 -4.51
N VAL A 145 19.28 -10.13 -5.77
CA VAL A 145 17.94 -9.95 -6.37
C VAL A 145 17.06 -11.20 -6.22
N SER A 146 17.55 -12.39 -6.61
CA SER A 146 16.74 -13.62 -6.49
C SER A 146 16.48 -14.03 -5.04
N GLU A 147 17.38 -13.70 -4.11
CA GLU A 147 17.16 -13.94 -2.68
C GLU A 147 16.02 -13.05 -2.16
N CYS A 148 16.02 -11.78 -2.54
CA CYS A 148 14.96 -10.84 -2.17
C CYS A 148 13.60 -11.27 -2.73
N ALA A 149 13.55 -11.68 -4.01
CA ALA A 149 12.34 -12.23 -4.63
C ALA A 149 11.83 -13.47 -3.89
N LEU A 150 12.74 -14.36 -3.46
CA LEU A 150 12.38 -15.53 -2.67
C LEU A 150 11.82 -15.17 -1.29
N LYS A 151 12.40 -14.15 -0.63
CA LYS A 151 11.91 -13.61 0.65
C LYS A 151 10.51 -13.00 0.49
N MET A 152 10.27 -12.20 -0.54
CA MET A 152 8.94 -11.66 -0.89
C MET A 152 7.92 -12.78 -1.07
N LYS A 153 8.25 -13.79 -1.90
CA LYS A 153 7.37 -14.95 -2.15
C LYS A 153 7.02 -15.71 -0.86
N ARG A 154 8.01 -16.03 -0.04
CA ARG A 154 7.82 -16.80 1.20
C ARG A 154 7.06 -16.00 2.25
N GLY A 155 7.38 -14.71 2.36
CA GLY A 155 6.74 -13.78 3.28
C GLY A 155 5.34 -13.35 2.84
N ARG A 156 4.98 -13.55 1.56
CA ARG A 156 3.79 -12.98 0.92
C ARG A 156 3.73 -11.45 1.13
N VAL A 157 4.86 -10.80 0.86
CA VAL A 157 5.04 -9.36 0.98
C VAL A 157 5.55 -8.80 -0.34
N ASP A 158 5.09 -7.61 -0.67
CA ASP A 158 5.37 -6.95 -1.95
C ASP A 158 6.53 -5.94 -1.83
N GLN A 159 6.96 -5.65 -0.59
CA GLN A 159 8.11 -4.81 -0.31
C GLN A 159 8.93 -5.32 0.87
N LEU A 160 10.21 -4.97 0.86
CA LEU A 160 11.17 -5.27 1.91
C LEU A 160 11.89 -3.99 2.34
N PRO A 161 11.86 -3.64 3.64
CA PRO A 161 12.74 -2.63 4.19
C PRO A 161 14.21 -3.01 4.01
N VAL A 162 15.01 -2.07 3.52
CA VAL A 162 16.45 -2.23 3.36
C VAL A 162 17.15 -1.55 4.52
N VAL A 163 17.94 -2.32 5.28
CA VAL A 163 18.59 -1.86 6.50
C VAL A 163 20.11 -1.99 6.43
N ASN A 164 20.81 -1.20 7.24
CA ASN A 164 22.24 -1.38 7.46
C ASN A 164 22.53 -2.36 8.63
N GLY A 165 23.81 -2.53 8.97
CA GLY A 165 24.23 -3.41 10.07
C GLY A 165 23.65 -3.06 11.45
N ASP A 166 23.28 -1.80 11.67
CA ASP A 166 22.72 -1.31 12.93
C ASP A 166 21.18 -1.38 12.99
N LYS A 167 20.55 -2.05 12.01
CA LYS A 167 19.10 -2.09 11.78
C LYS A 167 18.46 -0.72 11.49
N LYS A 168 19.26 0.26 11.06
CA LYS A 168 18.71 1.54 10.58
C LYS A 168 18.18 1.37 9.17
N LEU A 169 16.98 1.90 8.92
CA LEU A 169 16.39 1.94 7.60
C LEU A 169 17.24 2.82 6.66
N VAL A 170 17.53 2.31 5.47
CA VAL A 170 18.27 3.02 4.43
C VAL A 170 17.38 3.32 3.23
N ALA A 171 16.58 2.34 2.81
CA ALA A 171 15.73 2.41 1.63
C ALA A 171 14.60 1.38 1.70
N MET A 172 13.78 1.33 0.65
CA MET A 172 12.84 0.24 0.40
C MET A 172 13.21 -0.50 -0.88
N LEU A 173 12.89 -1.79 -0.92
CA LEU A 173 12.91 -2.59 -2.14
C LEU A 173 11.47 -2.99 -2.44
N PHE A 174 10.92 -2.52 -3.55
CA PHE A 174 9.59 -2.92 -4.02
C PHE A 174 9.70 -4.05 -5.04
N ASP A 175 8.69 -4.91 -5.08
CA ASP A 175 8.55 -6.00 -6.06
C ASP A 175 8.70 -5.53 -7.52
N ARG A 176 8.09 -4.39 -7.86
CA ARG A 176 8.18 -3.76 -9.18
C ARG A 176 9.61 -3.37 -9.56
N ASP A 177 10.45 -3.06 -8.58
CA ASP A 177 11.85 -2.69 -8.85
C ASP A 177 12.62 -3.93 -9.36
N LEU A 178 12.30 -5.12 -8.84
CA LEU A 178 12.91 -6.38 -9.25
C LEU A 178 12.59 -6.77 -10.70
N ILE A 179 11.47 -6.29 -11.26
CA ILE A 179 11.09 -6.56 -12.66
C ILE A 179 12.22 -6.13 -13.61
N ARG A 180 12.96 -5.07 -13.27
CA ARG A 180 14.10 -4.58 -14.08
C ARG A 180 15.17 -5.65 -14.31
N ALA A 181 15.31 -6.62 -13.41
CA ALA A 181 16.26 -7.72 -13.57
C ALA A 181 15.91 -8.63 -14.77
N MET A 182 14.64 -8.70 -15.15
CA MET A 182 14.20 -9.43 -16.35
C MET A 182 14.36 -8.63 -17.64
N CYS A 183 14.45 -7.30 -17.55
CA CYS A 183 14.60 -6.42 -18.71
C CYS A 183 16.05 -6.26 -19.17
N ARG A 184 17.02 -6.63 -18.33
CA ARG A 184 18.42 -6.69 -18.74
C ARG A 184 18.57 -7.91 -19.64
N ALA A 185 18.91 -7.68 -20.92
CA ALA A 185 19.33 -8.76 -21.80
C ALA A 185 20.44 -9.55 -21.10
N PRO A 186 20.47 -10.89 -21.19
CA PRO A 186 21.61 -11.64 -20.70
C PRO A 186 22.85 -11.05 -21.38
N ASP A 187 23.78 -10.51 -20.59
CA ASP A 187 25.10 -10.15 -21.08
C ASP A 187 25.63 -11.39 -21.78
N ASN A 188 25.67 -11.36 -23.11
CA ASN A 188 26.16 -12.45 -23.93
C ASN A 188 27.69 -12.45 -23.81
N LYS A 189 28.20 -12.81 -22.63
CA LYS A 189 29.63 -13.02 -22.36
C LYS A 189 30.04 -14.42 -22.82
N ASN A 190 29.74 -14.74 -24.08
CA ASN A 190 30.28 -15.89 -24.81
C ASN A 190 29.99 -15.70 -26.31
N LEU A 191 30.80 -14.88 -26.97
CA LEU A 191 31.11 -14.92 -28.40
C LEU A 191 32.51 -14.30 -28.58
#